data_AF-A0A924K0X3-F1
#
_entry.id   AF-A0A924K0X3-F1
#
_cell.length_a   1.000
_cell.length_b   1.000
_cell.length_c   1.000
_cell.angle_alpha   90.00
_cell.angle_beta   90.00
_cell.angle_gamma   90.00
#
_symmetry.space_group_name_H-M   'P 1'
#
loop_
_entity.id
_entity.type
_entity.pdbx_description
1 polymer ?
#
loop_
_entity_poly.entity_id
_entity_poly.type
_entity_poly.pdbx_seq_one_letter_code
_entity_poly.pdbx_strand_id
1 'polypeptide(L)'
;DGLDVNFDLKGRTLADLYTLLKVVLPDTPPYALRGHLGKLGKVWKVGAIKGQLGESDLSGDLAYDTSGALSLLSGKLQSKSLDFDDLGPLIGVPTGASGTTTKTVVKSASSSSAKQVQVAGKVLPTAALDLDRLKTMNADVWFKAVQIRNARAFPLERIDTHINLSGGVLQLDPLDMGLAGGRLAGLIRVDANSKPVSVQARLEARTLQLNRLFPRIERTEGSLGKLNGRIDLAGRGNSGAQVLGSSSGTVALLMGKGELSNILLEFMGLDGGEIIKFLATGDRNVRLRCAAAAFDVKQGLMTSRAILLDTSDTVINGNGQISLANETLDLMLYPQPKDGSILSLRSPLRISGTFAKPSAGPDKAALAGRAGIALLLGAINPLLALAATVETGPGKDADCERVLAQASPVKPPEKPGAATTSPAK
;
A
#
# COMPACT_ATOMS: atom_id res chain seq x y z
N ASP A 1 3.64 48.46 10.02
CA ASP A 1 4.04 47.42 9.05
C ASP A 1 2.84 46.73 8.44
N GLY A 2 2.45 47.19 7.25
CA GLY A 2 1.43 46.56 6.43
C GLY A 2 1.98 46.40 5.00
N LEU A 3 1.89 45.20 4.45
CA LEU A 3 2.15 44.93 3.04
C LEU A 3 0.84 44.41 2.45
N ASP A 4 0.47 44.93 1.28
CA ASP A 4 -0.66 44.46 0.49
C ASP A 4 -0.24 44.56 -0.98
N VAL A 5 0.11 43.42 -1.58
CA VAL A 5 0.66 43.37 -2.93
C VAL A 5 0.14 42.18 -3.71
N ASN A 6 -0.14 42.38 -4.99
CA ASN A 6 -0.26 41.28 -5.93
C ASN A 6 1.14 40.81 -6.32
N PHE A 7 1.36 39.49 -6.37
CA PHE A 7 2.63 38.92 -6.79
C PHE A 7 2.46 37.96 -7.97
N ASP A 8 3.52 37.84 -8.75
CA ASP A 8 3.77 36.80 -9.74
C ASP A 8 5.24 36.39 -9.57
N LEU A 9 5.47 35.18 -9.05
CA LEU A 9 6.77 34.70 -8.62
C LEU A 9 7.09 33.37 -9.30
N LYS A 10 8.34 33.25 -9.76
CA LYS A 10 8.90 32.00 -10.30
C LYS A 10 10.21 31.70 -9.61
N GLY A 11 10.44 30.42 -9.30
CA GLY A 11 11.65 29.99 -8.63
C GLY A 11 11.90 28.50 -8.79
N ARG A 12 13.08 28.06 -8.36
CA ARG A 12 13.50 26.65 -8.47
C ARG A 12 12.93 25.78 -7.35
N THR A 13 12.74 26.35 -6.16
CA THR A 13 12.16 25.71 -4.98
C THR A 13 11.57 26.78 -4.08
N LEU A 14 10.46 26.50 -3.39
CA LEU A 14 9.89 27.42 -2.40
C LEU A 14 10.83 27.65 -1.21
N ALA A 15 11.73 26.71 -0.91
CA ALA A 15 12.73 26.85 0.15
C ALA A 15 13.64 28.08 -0.03
N ASP A 16 13.91 28.50 -1.28
CA ASP A 16 14.75 29.67 -1.58
C ASP A 16 14.14 30.98 -1.03
N LEU A 17 12.82 31.02 -0.82
CA LEU A 17 12.12 32.18 -0.27
C LEU A 17 12.53 32.50 1.17
N TYR A 18 13.15 31.57 1.90
CA TYR A 18 13.71 31.85 3.21
C TYR A 18 14.73 32.99 3.17
N THR A 19 15.57 33.06 2.12
CA THR A 19 16.60 34.09 2.01
C THR A 19 16.00 35.50 1.93
N LEU A 20 14.87 35.62 1.20
CA LEU A 20 14.19 36.88 0.90
C LEU A 20 13.15 37.28 1.95
N LEU A 21 12.28 36.35 2.34
CA LEU A 21 11.10 36.63 3.18
C LEU A 21 11.27 36.15 4.62
N LYS A 22 12.34 35.38 4.92
CA LYS A 22 12.56 34.70 6.21
C LYS A 22 11.40 33.77 6.59
N VAL A 23 10.75 33.20 5.57
CA VAL A 23 9.68 32.19 5.69
C VAL A 23 10.28 30.82 5.44
N VAL A 24 10.09 29.88 6.36
CA VAL A 24 10.53 28.49 6.20
C VAL A 24 9.46 27.76 5.38
N LEU A 25 9.81 27.38 4.15
CA LEU A 25 8.97 26.57 3.26
C LEU A 25 9.73 25.28 2.89
N PRO A 26 9.01 24.19 2.58
CA PRO A 26 9.62 22.93 2.20
C PRO A 26 10.33 23.03 0.84
N ASP A 27 11.20 22.05 0.58
CA ASP A 27 11.75 21.84 -0.76
C ASP A 27 10.64 21.43 -1.73
N THR A 28 10.61 22.06 -2.91
CA THR A 28 9.62 21.78 -3.95
C THR A 28 10.29 21.68 -5.32
N PRO A 29 9.61 21.09 -6.32
CA PRO A 29 9.89 21.37 -7.72
C PRO A 29 9.83 22.87 -8.05
N PRO A 30 10.31 23.27 -9.26
CA PRO A 30 10.17 24.63 -9.75
C PRO A 30 8.72 25.10 -9.69
N TYR A 31 8.51 26.34 -9.30
CA TYR A 31 7.17 26.90 -9.13
C TYR A 31 6.99 28.16 -9.97
N ALA A 32 5.75 28.42 -10.35
CA ALA A 32 5.28 29.66 -10.94
C ALA A 32 3.91 29.98 -10.34
N LEU A 33 3.88 30.87 -9.35
CA LEU A 33 2.69 31.16 -8.54
C LEU A 33 2.37 32.64 -8.58
N ARG A 34 1.09 32.96 -8.62
CA ARG A 34 0.56 34.31 -8.43
C ARG A 34 -0.51 34.31 -7.36
N GLY A 35 -0.77 35.48 -6.80
CA GLY A 35 -1.80 35.67 -5.79
C GLY A 35 -1.71 37.05 -5.14
N HIS A 36 -2.36 37.17 -3.99
CA HIS A 36 -2.38 38.36 -3.17
C HIS A 36 -1.62 38.09 -1.87
N LEU A 37 -0.61 38.91 -1.58
CA LEU A 37 0.22 38.82 -0.39
C LEU A 37 -0.10 39.98 0.55
N GLY A 38 -0.69 39.64 1.69
CA GLY A 38 -0.86 40.52 2.83
C GLY A 38 0.16 40.22 3.92
N LYS A 39 0.66 41.26 4.60
CA LYS A 39 1.41 41.12 5.86
C LYS A 39 0.82 42.04 6.91
N LEU A 40 0.48 41.47 8.06
CA LEU A 40 0.08 42.22 9.26
C LEU A 40 0.91 41.75 10.44
N GLY A 41 1.84 42.58 10.91
CA GLY A 41 2.78 42.21 11.96
C GLY A 41 3.62 40.99 11.58
N LYS A 42 3.46 39.88 12.32
CA LYS A 42 4.18 38.61 12.12
C LYS A 42 3.43 37.57 11.28
N VAL A 43 2.23 37.93 10.81
CA VAL A 43 1.37 37.04 10.01
C VAL A 43 1.43 37.46 8.56
N TRP A 44 1.85 36.51 7.71
CA TRP A 44 1.75 36.61 6.27
C TRP A 44 0.49 35.88 5.81
N LYS A 45 -0.31 36.48 4.94
CA LYS A 45 -1.48 35.85 4.32
C LYS A 45 -1.29 35.87 2.82
N VAL A 46 -1.46 34.72 2.20
CA VAL A 46 -1.40 34.54 0.76
C VAL A 46 -2.76 34.06 0.30
N GLY A 47 -3.51 34.96 -0.32
CA GLY A 47 -4.84 34.69 -0.84
C GLY A 47 -4.84 34.46 -2.35
N ALA A 48 -5.86 33.76 -2.84
CA ALA A 48 -6.08 33.54 -4.28
C ALA A 48 -4.84 32.99 -5.01
N ILE A 49 -4.11 32.09 -4.34
CA ILE A 49 -2.97 31.40 -4.93
C ILE A 49 -3.45 30.70 -6.20
N LYS A 50 -2.71 30.88 -7.29
CA LYS A 50 -2.96 30.18 -8.53
C LYS A 50 -1.65 30.02 -9.30
N GLY A 51 -1.37 28.81 -9.75
CA GLY A 51 -0.20 28.58 -10.59
C GLY A 51 0.19 27.11 -10.64
N GLN A 52 1.48 26.89 -10.82
CA GLN A 52 2.08 25.57 -10.98
C GLN A 52 3.21 25.35 -9.97
N LEU A 53 3.36 24.11 -9.56
CA LEU A 53 4.46 23.58 -8.77
C LEU A 53 4.87 22.27 -9.45
N GLY A 54 5.95 22.31 -10.21
CA GLY A 54 6.30 21.25 -11.16
C GLY A 54 5.26 21.14 -12.28
N GLU A 55 4.79 19.93 -12.54
CA GLU A 55 3.74 19.58 -13.49
C GLU A 55 2.33 19.63 -12.86
N SER A 56 2.25 19.99 -11.58
CA SER A 56 1.02 20.08 -10.80
C SER A 56 0.46 21.50 -10.77
N ASP A 57 -0.87 21.65 -10.90
CA ASP A 57 -1.51 22.93 -10.57
C ASP A 57 -1.72 23.07 -9.06
N LEU A 58 -1.67 24.30 -8.58
CA LEU A 58 -1.93 24.64 -7.18
C LEU A 58 -2.82 25.88 -7.09
N SER A 59 -3.80 25.82 -6.19
CA SER A 59 -4.60 26.98 -5.80
C SER A 59 -5.06 26.92 -4.36
N GLY A 60 -5.47 28.06 -3.81
CA GLY A 60 -6.02 28.15 -2.46
C GLY A 60 -5.52 29.35 -1.70
N ASP A 61 -5.52 29.24 -0.37
CA ASP A 61 -5.18 30.31 0.54
C ASP A 61 -4.34 29.75 1.69
N LEU A 62 -3.28 30.47 2.05
CA LEU A 62 -2.37 30.11 3.13
C LEU A 62 -2.14 31.30 4.06
N ALA A 63 -1.86 31.01 5.32
CA ALA A 63 -1.32 31.95 6.27
C ALA A 63 -0.07 31.36 6.93
N TYR A 64 0.96 32.19 7.08
CA TYR A 64 2.20 31.83 7.74
C TYR A 64 2.43 32.76 8.92
N ASP A 65 2.30 32.23 10.12
CA ASP A 65 2.44 32.96 11.38
C ASP A 65 3.79 32.67 12.02
N THR A 66 4.57 33.74 12.24
CA THR A 66 5.89 33.70 12.90
C THR A 66 5.87 34.28 14.32
N SER A 67 4.69 34.45 14.92
CA SER A 67 4.53 34.99 16.27
C SER A 67 4.95 34.02 17.37
N GLY A 68 4.80 32.71 17.14
CA GLY A 68 5.18 31.64 18.05
C GLY A 68 6.65 31.24 17.98
N ALA A 69 7.07 30.36 18.89
CA ALA A 69 8.42 29.79 18.91
C ALA A 69 8.73 28.93 17.68
N LEU A 70 7.72 28.22 17.17
CA LEU A 70 7.72 27.57 15.87
C LEU A 70 6.71 28.30 14.98
N SER A 71 7.06 28.51 13.72
CA SER A 71 6.14 29.09 12.76
C SER A 71 4.96 28.16 12.48
N LEU A 72 3.78 28.70 12.22
CA LEU A 72 2.58 27.94 11.85
C LEU A 72 2.18 28.25 10.41
N LEU A 73 2.16 27.23 9.55
CA LEU A 73 1.54 27.29 8.23
C LEU A 73 0.10 26.80 8.32
N SER A 74 -0.89 27.59 7.89
CA SER A 74 -2.29 27.17 7.93
C SER A 74 -3.04 27.52 6.65
N GLY A 75 -4.11 26.80 6.34
CA GLY A 75 -5.00 27.16 5.24
C GLY A 75 -5.55 25.99 4.45
N LYS A 76 -5.91 26.26 3.19
CA LYS A 76 -6.51 25.29 2.28
C LYS A 76 -5.81 25.36 0.94
N LEU A 77 -5.35 24.21 0.47
CA LEU A 77 -4.73 24.05 -0.83
C LEU A 77 -5.50 23.00 -1.64
N GLN A 78 -5.57 23.23 -2.94
CA GLN A 78 -6.15 22.29 -3.87
C GLN A 78 -5.33 22.21 -5.15
N SER A 79 -5.37 21.03 -5.76
CA SER A 79 -4.87 20.75 -7.10
C SER A 79 -5.97 20.09 -7.91
N LYS A 80 -6.22 20.58 -9.13
CA LYS A 80 -7.12 19.88 -10.05
C LYS A 80 -6.45 18.64 -10.65
N SER A 81 -5.15 18.73 -10.88
CA SER A 81 -4.30 17.76 -11.53
C SER A 81 -2.91 17.80 -10.86
N LEU A 82 -2.73 16.89 -9.91
CA LEU A 82 -1.47 16.67 -9.22
C LEU A 82 -0.65 15.64 -9.97
N ASP A 83 0.61 15.94 -10.22
CA ASP A 83 1.60 14.94 -10.61
C ASP A 83 2.19 14.30 -9.34
N PHE A 84 2.13 12.97 -9.24
CA PHE A 84 2.64 12.26 -8.08
C PHE A 84 4.16 12.43 -7.90
N ASP A 85 4.90 12.61 -9.00
CA ASP A 85 6.36 12.76 -8.95
C ASP A 85 6.78 14.11 -8.33
N ASP A 86 5.90 15.11 -8.33
CA ASP A 86 6.12 16.43 -7.71
C ASP A 86 6.03 16.39 -6.18
N LEU A 87 5.42 15.36 -5.59
CA LEU A 87 5.35 15.19 -4.14
C LEU A 87 6.67 14.71 -3.52
N GLY A 88 7.58 14.18 -4.33
CA GLY A 88 8.84 13.59 -3.86
C GLY A 88 9.61 14.52 -2.92
N PRO A 89 9.97 15.75 -3.34
CA PRO A 89 10.78 16.66 -2.53
C PRO A 89 10.16 16.97 -1.17
N LEU A 90 8.84 17.03 -1.08
CA LEU A 90 8.10 17.31 0.15
C LEU A 90 8.32 16.23 1.23
N ILE A 91 8.61 15.00 0.82
CA ILE A 91 8.90 13.86 1.70
C ILE A 91 10.38 13.46 1.69
N GLY A 92 11.27 14.30 1.12
CA GLY A 92 12.71 14.06 1.07
C GLY A 92 13.17 13.10 -0.03
N VAL A 93 12.33 12.85 -1.04
CA VAL A 93 12.66 12.04 -2.22
C VAL A 93 12.95 12.97 -3.41
N PRO A 94 14.14 12.94 -4.05
CA PRO A 94 14.42 13.80 -5.19
C PRO A 94 13.46 13.59 -6.37
N THR A 95 13.11 14.66 -7.09
CA THR A 95 12.31 14.59 -8.33
C THR A 95 13.00 13.69 -9.37
N GLY A 96 12.26 12.76 -9.98
CA GLY A 96 12.76 11.84 -11.00
C GLY A 96 13.24 10.47 -10.48
N ALA A 97 13.14 10.20 -9.16
CA ALA A 97 13.49 8.91 -8.58
C ALA A 97 12.42 7.80 -8.78
N SER A 98 11.21 8.15 -9.24
CA SER A 98 10.10 7.20 -9.46
C SER A 98 10.11 6.48 -10.82
N GLY A 99 11.18 6.59 -11.60
CA GLY A 99 11.33 5.91 -12.90
C GLY A 99 12.50 4.94 -12.92
N THR A 100 12.26 3.63 -12.82
CA THR A 100 13.26 2.63 -13.19
C THR A 100 13.39 2.59 -14.72
N THR A 101 14.43 3.22 -15.28
CA THR A 101 15.41 2.62 -16.22
C THR A 101 16.39 3.70 -16.70
N THR A 102 17.68 3.43 -16.47
CA THR A 102 18.85 3.79 -17.27
C THR A 102 18.76 5.01 -18.21
N LYS A 103 19.38 6.13 -17.83
CA LYS A 103 20.52 6.77 -18.53
C LYS A 103 20.84 8.16 -17.96
N THR A 104 22.14 8.34 -17.68
CA THR A 104 22.93 9.57 -17.77
C THR A 104 22.33 10.86 -17.21
N VAL A 105 22.78 11.29 -16.02
CA VAL A 105 22.74 12.72 -15.67
C VAL A 105 24.11 13.20 -15.22
N VAL A 106 24.54 14.18 -16.00
CA VAL A 106 25.64 15.13 -15.90
C VAL A 106 25.88 15.62 -14.47
N LYS A 107 27.16 15.74 -14.12
CA LYS A 107 27.70 16.49 -12.97
C LYS A 107 27.00 17.85 -12.86
N SER A 108 26.21 18.06 -11.81
CA SER A 108 25.99 19.41 -11.28
C SER A 108 26.25 19.38 -9.77
N ALA A 109 27.19 20.22 -9.37
CA ALA A 109 27.71 20.30 -8.02
C ALA A 109 26.71 20.97 -7.06
N SER A 110 26.83 20.59 -5.80
CA SER A 110 26.31 21.27 -4.60
C SER A 110 24.84 21.06 -4.24
N SER A 111 24.55 19.89 -3.67
CA SER A 111 23.83 19.74 -2.39
C SER A 111 23.92 18.28 -1.97
N SER A 112 24.17 18.03 -0.69
CA SER A 112 24.30 16.72 -0.03
C SER A 112 23.20 15.73 -0.45
N SER A 113 23.44 15.03 -1.55
CA SER A 113 22.53 14.05 -2.12
C SER A 113 22.92 12.72 -1.52
N ALA A 114 22.28 12.34 -0.41
CA ALA A 114 22.25 10.94 -0.01
C ALA A 114 21.63 10.18 -1.19
N LYS A 115 22.49 9.51 -1.95
CA LYS A 115 22.13 8.66 -3.09
C LYS A 115 21.11 7.65 -2.56
N GLN A 116 19.83 7.88 -2.86
CA GLN A 116 18.72 7.02 -2.46
C GLN A 116 18.86 5.72 -3.26
N VAL A 117 19.69 4.79 -2.77
CA VAL A 117 19.91 3.48 -3.39
C VAL A 117 18.81 2.56 -2.87
N GLN A 118 17.81 2.27 -3.71
CA GLN A 118 16.97 1.09 -3.51
C GLN A 118 17.91 -0.12 -3.51
N VAL A 119 17.96 -0.85 -2.38
CA VAL A 119 18.85 -2.00 -2.24
C VAL A 119 18.43 -3.07 -3.26
N ALA A 120 19.38 -3.56 -4.06
CA ALA A 120 19.10 -4.58 -5.05
C ALA A 120 18.44 -5.81 -4.39
N GLY A 121 17.30 -6.25 -4.93
CA GLY A 121 16.52 -7.37 -4.39
C GLY A 121 15.51 -7.02 -3.30
N LYS A 122 15.45 -5.76 -2.83
CA LYS A 122 14.37 -5.26 -1.96
C LYS A 122 13.31 -4.52 -2.77
N VAL A 123 12.05 -4.77 -2.44
CA VAL A 123 10.84 -4.14 -2.97
C VAL A 123 10.36 -3.02 -2.06
N LEU A 124 10.48 -3.18 -0.74
CA LEU A 124 10.06 -2.13 0.20
C LEU A 124 10.98 -0.91 0.11
N PRO A 125 10.46 0.33 0.20
CA PRO A 125 11.27 1.54 0.09
C PRO A 125 12.34 1.60 1.19
N THR A 126 13.61 1.51 0.78
CA THR A 126 14.77 1.64 1.71
C THR A 126 15.25 3.07 1.87
N ALA A 127 14.70 3.98 1.05
CA ALA A 127 15.02 5.39 1.07
C ALA A 127 14.80 6.00 2.45
N ALA A 128 15.83 6.66 2.99
CA ALA A 128 15.72 7.37 4.26
C ALA A 128 14.87 8.64 4.06
N LEU A 129 13.86 8.81 4.90
CA LEU A 129 13.00 9.98 4.97
C LEU A 129 13.67 11.04 5.86
N ASP A 130 13.66 12.29 5.43
CA ASP A 130 14.20 13.42 6.20
C ASP A 130 13.15 13.92 7.22
N LEU A 131 12.98 13.14 8.28
CA LEU A 131 11.92 13.34 9.27
C LEU A 131 12.25 14.44 10.29
N ASP A 132 13.49 14.92 10.34
CA ASP A 132 13.87 16.05 11.20
C ASP A 132 13.24 17.37 10.73
N ARG A 133 12.88 17.46 9.44
CA ARG A 133 12.13 18.61 8.89
C ARG A 133 10.77 18.81 9.54
N LEU A 134 10.17 17.76 10.09
CA LEU A 134 8.89 17.84 10.81
C LEU A 134 8.99 18.69 12.09
N LYS A 135 10.20 18.97 12.59
CA LYS A 135 10.42 19.80 13.78
C LYS A 135 10.65 21.27 13.47
N THR A 136 10.72 21.63 12.18
CA THR A 136 11.10 23.00 11.75
C THR A 136 9.94 23.98 11.79
N MET A 137 8.70 23.49 11.71
CA MET A 137 7.48 24.29 11.79
C MET A 137 6.28 23.46 12.21
N ASN A 138 5.20 24.14 12.57
CA ASN A 138 3.87 23.57 12.69
C ASN A 138 3.06 23.79 11.41
N ALA A 139 2.06 22.95 11.16
CA ALA A 139 1.15 23.07 10.03
C ALA A 139 -0.30 22.68 10.39
N ASP A 140 -1.27 23.37 9.79
CA ASP A 140 -2.70 23.08 9.85
C ASP A 140 -3.31 23.35 8.46
N VAL A 141 -3.15 22.38 7.55
CA VAL A 141 -3.45 22.56 6.13
C VAL A 141 -4.42 21.50 5.64
N TRP A 142 -5.53 21.94 5.07
CA TRP A 142 -6.38 21.06 4.27
C TRP A 142 -5.84 20.97 2.85
N PHE A 143 -5.64 19.76 2.35
CA PHE A 143 -5.15 19.52 1.00
C PHE A 143 -6.08 18.60 0.23
N LYS A 144 -6.41 19.00 -1.01
CA LYS A 144 -7.25 18.21 -1.91
C LYS A 144 -6.66 18.15 -3.31
N ALA A 145 -6.43 16.94 -3.83
CA ALA A 145 -6.17 16.73 -5.26
C ALA A 145 -7.32 15.97 -5.91
N VAL A 146 -7.93 16.56 -6.94
CA VAL A 146 -9.09 15.97 -7.63
C VAL A 146 -8.68 14.84 -8.57
N GLN A 147 -7.52 14.99 -9.21
CA GLN A 147 -6.91 13.98 -10.08
C GLN A 147 -5.43 13.88 -9.77
N ILE A 148 -4.92 12.65 -9.69
CA ILE A 148 -3.50 12.34 -9.53
C ILE A 148 -3.00 11.61 -10.79
N ARG A 149 -1.87 12.06 -11.32
CA ARG A 149 -1.19 11.52 -12.51
C ARG A 149 0.15 10.89 -12.10
N ASN A 150 0.69 10.04 -12.97
CA ASN A 150 2.02 9.43 -12.81
C ASN A 150 2.26 8.63 -11.51
N ALA A 151 1.20 8.21 -10.82
CA ALA A 151 1.28 7.28 -9.70
C ALA A 151 1.50 5.83 -10.19
N ARG A 152 2.71 5.52 -10.67
CA ARG A 152 3.01 4.25 -11.38
C ARG A 152 3.02 3.01 -10.48
N ALA A 153 3.45 3.16 -9.23
CA ALA A 153 3.56 2.06 -8.27
C ALA A 153 2.22 1.72 -7.60
N PHE A 154 1.36 2.73 -7.42
CA PHE A 154 0.06 2.62 -6.78
C PHE A 154 -0.93 3.46 -7.58
N PRO A 155 -2.02 2.90 -8.14
CA PRO A 155 -2.97 3.63 -8.98
C PRO A 155 -3.83 4.59 -8.14
N LEU A 156 -3.19 5.66 -7.66
CA LEU A 156 -3.75 6.70 -6.83
C LEU A 156 -4.46 7.70 -7.74
N GLU A 157 -5.72 8.00 -7.41
CA GLU A 157 -6.63 8.74 -8.30
C GLU A 157 -6.96 10.13 -7.76
N ARG A 158 -7.11 10.27 -6.44
CA ARG A 158 -7.43 11.51 -5.72
C ARG A 158 -6.94 11.44 -4.27
N ILE A 159 -6.81 12.59 -3.62
CA ILE A 159 -6.55 12.70 -2.17
C ILE A 159 -7.35 13.85 -1.58
N ASP A 160 -7.87 13.67 -0.38
CA ASP A 160 -8.48 14.68 0.47
C ASP A 160 -7.98 14.40 1.89
N THR A 161 -7.23 15.34 2.48
CA THR A 161 -6.58 15.13 3.77
C THR A 161 -6.43 16.41 4.57
N HIS A 162 -6.48 16.28 5.90
CA HIS A 162 -6.08 17.34 6.82
C HIS A 162 -4.70 17.03 7.40
N ILE A 163 -3.75 17.90 7.08
CA ILE A 163 -2.37 17.83 7.52
C ILE A 163 -2.24 18.66 8.79
N ASN A 164 -2.10 17.98 9.93
CA ASN A 164 -1.78 18.61 11.21
C ASN A 164 -0.35 18.25 11.60
N LEU A 165 0.51 19.24 11.75
CA LEU A 165 1.88 19.09 12.24
C LEU A 165 2.03 19.97 13.47
N SER A 166 2.30 19.36 14.62
CA SER A 166 2.48 20.07 15.89
C SER A 166 3.68 19.51 16.64
N GLY A 167 4.72 20.33 16.80
CA GLY A 167 5.90 19.99 17.61
C GLY A 167 6.59 18.69 17.19
N GLY A 168 6.77 18.46 15.89
CA GLY A 168 7.41 17.24 15.37
C GLY A 168 6.48 16.02 15.23
N VAL A 169 5.18 16.18 15.49
CA VAL A 169 4.18 15.13 15.31
C VAL A 169 3.28 15.48 14.13
N LEU A 170 3.38 14.70 13.04
CA LEU A 170 2.53 14.80 11.86
C LEU A 170 1.34 13.86 11.99
N GLN A 171 0.15 14.35 11.67
CA GLN A 171 -1.09 13.59 11.56
C GLN A 171 -1.79 13.94 10.25
N LEU A 172 -2.19 12.89 9.52
CA LEU A 172 -3.04 12.96 8.35
C LEU A 172 -4.41 12.38 8.77
N ASP A 173 -5.35 13.24 9.12
CA ASP A 173 -6.64 12.83 9.68
C ASP A 173 -7.76 13.87 9.45
N PRO A 174 -8.76 13.58 8.59
CA PRO A 174 -8.92 12.31 7.88
C PRO A 174 -7.89 12.20 6.75
N LEU A 175 -7.54 10.97 6.40
CA LEU A 175 -6.94 10.62 5.10
C LEU A 175 -8.02 9.95 4.25
N ASP A 176 -8.24 10.45 3.04
CA ASP A 176 -9.19 9.88 2.07
C ASP A 176 -8.60 9.90 0.67
N MET A 177 -8.36 8.71 0.12
CA MET A 177 -7.74 8.51 -1.17
C MET A 177 -8.60 7.66 -2.09
N GLY A 178 -8.64 8.02 -3.37
CA GLY A 178 -9.09 7.11 -4.42
C GLY A 178 -7.94 6.22 -4.83
N LEU A 179 -8.11 4.90 -4.75
CA LEU A 179 -7.07 3.93 -5.05
C LEU A 179 -7.67 2.78 -5.85
N ALA A 180 -7.10 2.46 -7.01
CA ALA A 180 -7.49 1.32 -7.82
C ALA A 180 -9.01 1.23 -8.08
N GLY A 181 -9.68 2.35 -8.36
CA GLY A 181 -11.12 2.42 -8.60
C GLY A 181 -11.99 2.25 -7.35
N GLY A 182 -11.38 2.21 -6.16
CA GLY A 182 -12.03 2.15 -4.86
C GLY A 182 -11.60 3.30 -3.95
N ARG A 183 -11.63 3.06 -2.64
CA ARG A 183 -11.32 4.07 -1.61
C ARG A 183 -10.40 3.49 -0.55
N LEU A 184 -9.36 4.24 -0.17
CA LEU A 184 -8.53 3.99 1.00
C LEU A 184 -8.70 5.18 1.96
N ALA A 185 -9.20 4.93 3.17
CA ALA A 185 -9.46 6.00 4.14
C ALA A 185 -8.95 5.63 5.54
N GLY A 186 -8.67 6.63 6.37
CA GLY A 186 -8.23 6.38 7.73
C GLY A 186 -7.37 7.52 8.28
N LEU A 187 -6.34 7.16 9.03
CA LEU A 187 -5.36 8.12 9.56
C LEU A 187 -3.94 7.57 9.53
N ILE A 188 -2.98 8.49 9.44
CA ILE A 188 -1.56 8.21 9.62
C ILE A 188 -1.00 9.20 10.63
N ARG A 189 -0.24 8.70 11.61
CA ARG A 189 0.48 9.51 12.60
C ARG A 189 1.97 9.18 12.54
N VAL A 190 2.80 10.21 12.45
CA VAL A 190 4.27 10.12 12.46
C VAL A 190 4.80 10.99 13.59
N ASP A 191 5.51 10.40 14.54
CA ASP A 191 6.10 11.08 15.69
C ASP A 191 7.63 11.10 15.57
N ALA A 192 8.15 12.23 15.09
CA ALA A 192 9.57 12.44 14.86
C ALA A 192 10.37 12.71 16.14
N ASN A 193 9.72 12.79 17.31
CA ASN A 193 10.40 12.99 18.60
C ASN A 193 10.95 11.67 19.16
N SER A 194 10.42 10.54 18.68
CA SER A 194 10.97 9.22 18.97
C SER A 194 12.21 8.92 18.09
N LYS A 195 13.18 8.17 18.64
CA LYS A 195 14.35 7.66 17.89
C LYS A 195 14.45 6.14 18.04
N PRO A 196 14.26 5.34 16.98
CA PRO A 196 13.81 5.71 15.64
C PRO A 196 12.39 6.31 15.64
N VAL A 197 12.02 7.00 14.54
CA VAL A 197 10.71 7.64 14.39
C VAL A 197 9.58 6.62 14.54
N SER A 198 8.53 6.98 15.26
CA SER A 198 7.35 6.14 15.46
C SER A 198 6.28 6.47 14.43
N VAL A 199 5.70 5.44 13.81
CA VAL A 199 4.65 5.57 12.78
C VAL A 199 3.48 4.68 13.14
N GLN A 200 2.28 5.22 13.04
CA GLN A 200 1.02 4.49 13.22
C GLN A 200 0.13 4.72 12.00
N ALA A 201 -0.47 3.66 11.48
CA ALA A 201 -1.40 3.72 10.37
C ALA A 201 -2.63 2.88 10.69
N ARG A 202 -3.81 3.51 10.60
CA ARG A 202 -5.11 2.82 10.66
C ARG A 202 -5.85 3.13 9.39
N LEU A 203 -5.92 2.17 8.48
CA LEU A 203 -6.44 2.35 7.13
C LEU A 203 -7.51 1.31 6.82
N GLU A 204 -8.56 1.74 6.14
CA GLU A 204 -9.61 0.89 5.57
C GLU A 204 -9.64 1.05 4.05
N ALA A 205 -9.44 -0.06 3.35
CA ALA A 205 -9.62 -0.20 1.93
C ALA A 205 -11.03 -0.70 1.64
N ARG A 206 -11.74 -0.06 0.71
CA ARG A 206 -13.07 -0.45 0.26
C ARG A 206 -13.12 -0.52 -1.25
N THR A 207 -13.66 -1.63 -1.74
CA THR A 207 -13.97 -1.86 -3.16
C THR A 207 -12.80 -1.58 -4.12
N LEU A 208 -11.56 -1.90 -3.72
CA LEU A 208 -10.39 -1.78 -4.59
C LEU A 208 -10.49 -2.84 -5.70
N GLN A 209 -10.19 -2.46 -6.94
CA GLN A 209 -10.24 -3.38 -8.07
C GLN A 209 -8.88 -4.07 -8.23
N LEU A 210 -8.85 -5.39 -8.08
CA LEU A 210 -7.59 -6.15 -8.05
C LEU A 210 -6.78 -6.03 -9.36
N ASN A 211 -7.48 -6.01 -10.50
CA ASN A 211 -6.89 -5.81 -11.83
C ASN A 211 -6.21 -4.44 -12.01
N ARG A 212 -6.64 -3.41 -11.25
CA ARG A 212 -5.98 -2.10 -11.26
C ARG A 212 -4.76 -2.04 -10.35
N LEU A 213 -4.76 -2.80 -9.24
CA LEU A 213 -3.62 -2.90 -8.33
C LEU A 213 -2.44 -3.65 -8.96
N PHE A 214 -2.73 -4.66 -9.78
CA PHE A 214 -1.72 -5.51 -10.42
C PHE A 214 -1.88 -5.52 -11.95
N PRO A 215 -1.60 -4.40 -12.64
CA PRO A 215 -1.86 -4.26 -14.08
C PRO A 215 -0.95 -5.14 -14.96
N ARG A 216 0.09 -5.75 -14.38
CA ARG A 216 0.98 -6.71 -15.05
C ARG A 216 0.43 -8.14 -15.06
N ILE A 217 -0.59 -8.43 -14.25
CA ILE A 217 -1.34 -9.68 -14.39
C ILE A 217 -2.20 -9.49 -15.64
N GLU A 218 -2.03 -10.36 -16.64
CA GLU A 218 -2.71 -10.24 -17.94
C GLU A 218 -4.20 -9.98 -17.74
N ARG A 219 -4.71 -8.98 -18.48
CA ARG A 219 -6.12 -8.62 -18.47
C ARG A 219 -6.91 -9.72 -19.15
N THR A 220 -7.18 -10.80 -18.43
CA THR A 220 -8.21 -11.73 -18.85
C THR A 220 -9.56 -11.05 -18.69
N GLU A 221 -10.51 -11.33 -19.58
CA GLU A 221 -11.77 -10.59 -19.67
C GLU A 221 -12.67 -10.69 -18.41
N GLY A 222 -12.32 -11.53 -17.44
CA GLY A 222 -13.01 -11.71 -16.16
C GLY A 222 -12.69 -10.64 -15.11
N SER A 223 -13.68 -10.29 -14.30
CA SER A 223 -13.51 -9.38 -13.15
C SER A 223 -12.89 -10.11 -11.96
N LEU A 224 -11.63 -9.84 -11.64
CA LEU A 224 -10.88 -10.42 -10.49
C LEU A 224 -11.48 -10.17 -9.09
N GLY A 225 -12.66 -9.54 -8.99
CA GLY A 225 -13.34 -9.22 -7.74
C GLY A 225 -12.92 -7.88 -7.13
N LYS A 226 -13.69 -7.46 -6.11
CA LYS A 226 -13.45 -6.24 -5.32
C LYS A 226 -12.81 -6.61 -3.99
N LEU A 227 -11.67 -5.99 -3.70
CA LEU A 227 -10.93 -6.15 -2.46
C LEU A 227 -11.34 -5.08 -1.44
N ASN A 228 -11.60 -5.52 -0.22
CA ASN A 228 -11.70 -4.70 0.97
C ASN A 228 -10.57 -5.09 1.90
N GLY A 229 -10.17 -4.18 2.79
CA GLY A 229 -9.12 -4.49 3.73
C GLY A 229 -9.07 -3.52 4.90
N ARG A 230 -8.39 -3.95 5.95
CA ARG A 230 -8.08 -3.15 7.12
C ARG A 230 -6.63 -3.36 7.50
N ILE A 231 -5.95 -2.26 7.81
CA ILE A 231 -4.56 -2.23 8.23
C ILE A 231 -4.52 -1.42 9.52
N ASP A 232 -4.07 -2.03 10.60
CA ASP A 232 -3.75 -1.34 11.85
C ASP A 232 -2.33 -1.74 12.23
N LEU A 233 -1.36 -0.85 11.97
CA LEU A 233 0.05 -1.13 12.17
C LEU A 233 0.71 0.03 12.91
N ALA A 234 1.54 -0.31 13.89
CA ALA A 234 2.46 0.60 14.57
C ALA A 234 3.89 0.08 14.42
N GLY A 235 4.80 0.91 13.90
CA GLY A 235 6.19 0.55 13.64
C GLY A 235 7.15 1.69 13.94
N ARG A 236 8.45 1.40 13.84
CA ARG A 236 9.52 2.38 14.04
C ARG A 236 10.57 2.31 12.93
N GLY A 237 11.05 3.47 12.48
CA GLY A 237 12.10 3.52 11.46
C GLY A 237 12.15 4.83 10.71
N ASN A 238 13.25 5.04 9.99
CA ASN A 238 13.48 6.22 9.17
C ASN A 238 13.26 5.96 7.68
N SER A 239 12.73 4.78 7.32
CA SER A 239 12.33 4.41 5.95
C SER A 239 11.09 3.52 5.98
N GLY A 240 10.40 3.40 4.84
CA GLY A 240 9.23 2.51 4.73
C GLY A 240 9.56 1.06 5.10
N ALA A 241 10.70 0.55 4.63
CA ALA A 241 11.17 -0.80 4.95
C ALA A 241 11.45 -0.99 6.46
N GLN A 242 12.04 0.00 7.14
CA GLN A 242 12.30 -0.10 8.59
C GLN A 242 11.00 -0.04 9.41
N VAL A 243 10.09 0.87 9.05
CA VAL A 243 8.79 1.01 9.70
C VAL A 243 7.98 -0.28 9.58
N LEU A 244 7.87 -0.83 8.37
CA LEU A 244 7.15 -2.09 8.13
C LEU A 244 7.88 -3.28 8.78
N GLY A 245 9.21 -3.33 8.67
CA GLY A 245 10.03 -4.41 9.23
C GLY A 245 10.06 -4.47 10.77
N SER A 246 9.65 -3.41 11.46
CA SER A 246 9.50 -3.40 12.93
C SER A 246 8.04 -3.32 13.39
N SER A 247 7.09 -3.32 12.45
CA SER A 247 5.69 -3.06 12.74
C SER A 247 5.02 -4.16 13.56
N SER A 248 4.01 -3.80 14.35
CA SER A 248 3.13 -4.74 15.03
C SER A 248 1.67 -4.28 14.90
N GLY A 249 0.74 -5.22 14.93
CA GLY A 249 -0.69 -4.94 14.75
C GLY A 249 -1.39 -6.02 13.93
N THR A 250 -2.33 -5.63 13.07
CA THR A 250 -3.14 -6.58 12.29
C THR A 250 -3.33 -6.11 10.86
N VAL A 251 -3.46 -7.08 9.95
CA VAL A 251 -3.82 -6.86 8.55
C VAL A 251 -4.91 -7.84 8.17
N ALA A 252 -5.98 -7.35 7.55
CA ALA A 252 -7.09 -8.16 7.07
C ALA A 252 -7.46 -7.75 5.64
N LEU A 253 -7.67 -8.74 4.78
CA LEU A 253 -8.02 -8.59 3.38
C LEU A 253 -9.19 -9.51 3.06
N LEU A 254 -10.17 -8.98 2.34
CA LEU A 254 -11.46 -9.60 2.13
C LEU A 254 -11.92 -9.33 0.70
N MET A 255 -12.25 -10.40 -0.02
CA MET A 255 -12.75 -10.32 -1.38
C MET A 255 -14.05 -11.11 -1.50
N GLY A 256 -15.06 -10.48 -2.09
CA GLY A 256 -16.33 -11.14 -2.36
C GLY A 256 -16.29 -11.96 -3.65
N LYS A 257 -17.45 -12.05 -4.30
CA LYS A 257 -17.60 -12.74 -5.58
C LYS A 257 -16.75 -12.08 -6.67
N GLY A 258 -16.16 -12.92 -7.53
CA GLY A 258 -15.36 -12.51 -8.68
C GLY A 258 -15.18 -13.66 -9.65
N GLU A 259 -14.40 -13.44 -10.70
CA GLU A 259 -13.98 -14.45 -11.65
C GLU A 259 -12.46 -14.46 -11.68
N LEU A 260 -11.89 -15.65 -11.46
CA LEU A 260 -10.47 -15.89 -11.64
C LEU A 260 -10.31 -16.57 -13.00
N SER A 261 -9.48 -15.99 -13.86
CA SER A 261 -9.07 -16.66 -15.08
C SER A 261 -8.11 -17.80 -14.77
N ASN A 262 -8.09 -18.79 -15.65
CA ASN A 262 -7.24 -19.97 -15.50
C ASN A 262 -5.73 -19.66 -15.57
N ILE A 263 -5.35 -18.47 -16.04
CA ILE A 263 -3.93 -18.03 -16.13
C ILE A 263 -3.31 -17.79 -14.74
N LEU A 264 -4.10 -17.50 -13.70
CA LEU A 264 -3.53 -17.40 -12.34
C LEU A 264 -3.01 -18.76 -11.84
N LEU A 265 -3.53 -19.89 -12.38
CA LEU A 265 -3.01 -21.23 -12.13
C LEU A 265 -1.66 -21.48 -12.84
N GLU A 266 -1.41 -20.80 -13.95
CA GLU A 266 -0.15 -20.87 -14.70
C GLU A 266 0.99 -20.14 -13.97
N PHE A 267 0.70 -19.01 -13.31
CA PHE A 267 1.65 -18.35 -12.41
C PHE A 267 2.02 -19.21 -11.18
N MET A 268 1.17 -20.15 -10.79
CA MET A 268 1.45 -21.11 -9.72
C MET A 268 2.33 -22.28 -10.17
N GLY A 269 2.90 -22.22 -11.38
CA GLY A 269 3.88 -23.20 -11.86
C GLY A 269 3.31 -24.60 -12.00
N LEU A 270 2.00 -24.72 -12.25
CA LEU A 270 1.31 -25.99 -12.46
C LEU A 270 1.58 -26.53 -13.87
N ASP A 271 2.86 -26.70 -14.17
CA ASP A 271 3.32 -27.36 -15.38
C ASP A 271 3.41 -28.86 -15.07
N GLY A 272 2.27 -29.56 -15.17
CA GLY A 272 2.20 -30.98 -14.85
C GLY A 272 0.79 -31.56 -14.85
N GLY A 273 0.32 -32.01 -16.03
CA GLY A 273 -0.82 -32.92 -16.18
C GLY A 273 -2.18 -32.27 -16.47
N GLU A 274 -2.45 -31.07 -15.96
CA GLU A 274 -3.74 -30.37 -16.20
C GLU A 274 -3.90 -29.85 -17.65
N ILE A 275 -2.80 -29.73 -18.40
CA ILE A 275 -2.78 -29.41 -19.84
C ILE A 275 -3.58 -30.46 -20.65
N ILE A 276 -3.63 -31.72 -20.19
CA ILE A 276 -4.32 -32.80 -20.93
C ILE A 276 -5.86 -32.66 -20.79
N LYS A 277 -6.36 -32.21 -19.64
CA LYS A 277 -7.79 -31.89 -19.46
C LYS A 277 -8.13 -30.58 -20.18
N PHE A 278 -7.22 -29.60 -20.15
CA PHE A 278 -7.34 -28.31 -20.81
C PHE A 278 -7.48 -28.42 -22.35
N LEU A 279 -6.70 -29.31 -22.98
CA LEU A 279 -6.82 -29.64 -24.42
C LEU A 279 -8.16 -30.30 -24.79
N ALA A 280 -8.89 -30.88 -23.82
CA ALA A 280 -10.14 -31.60 -24.04
C ALA A 280 -11.41 -30.80 -23.67
N THR A 281 -11.37 -29.90 -22.67
CA THR A 281 -12.58 -29.26 -22.11
C THR A 281 -12.74 -27.76 -22.35
N GLY A 282 -11.73 -27.09 -22.91
CA GLY A 282 -11.75 -25.65 -23.19
C GLY A 282 -11.66 -24.76 -21.94
N ASP A 283 -11.42 -23.46 -22.18
CA ASP A 283 -11.22 -22.42 -21.18
C ASP A 283 -12.51 -22.17 -20.37
N ARG A 284 -12.47 -22.33 -19.04
CA ARG A 284 -13.63 -22.09 -18.16
C ARG A 284 -13.27 -21.12 -17.04
N ASN A 285 -13.92 -19.97 -16.97
CA ASN A 285 -13.77 -19.06 -15.82
C ASN A 285 -14.17 -19.77 -14.52
N VAL A 286 -13.24 -19.84 -13.57
CA VAL A 286 -13.51 -20.36 -12.23
C VAL A 286 -14.14 -19.23 -11.41
N ARG A 287 -15.37 -19.44 -10.95
CA ARG A 287 -16.09 -18.41 -10.18
C ARG A 287 -15.54 -18.37 -8.77
N LEU A 288 -14.99 -17.24 -8.36
CA LEU A 288 -14.63 -16.97 -6.99
C LEU A 288 -15.89 -16.63 -6.19
N ARG A 289 -16.12 -17.34 -5.08
CA ARG A 289 -17.18 -17.03 -4.12
C ARG A 289 -16.68 -16.00 -3.10
N CYS A 290 -15.51 -16.26 -2.52
CA CYS A 290 -14.83 -15.32 -1.64
C CYS A 290 -13.34 -15.64 -1.49
N ALA A 291 -12.58 -14.64 -1.04
CA ALA A 291 -11.23 -14.82 -0.51
C ALA A 291 -11.09 -14.05 0.80
N ALA A 292 -10.34 -14.59 1.75
CA ALA A 292 -10.02 -13.92 2.98
C ALA A 292 -8.58 -14.22 3.40
N ALA A 293 -7.87 -13.20 3.86
CA ALA A 293 -6.56 -13.35 4.46
C ALA A 293 -6.46 -12.43 5.67
N ALA A 294 -6.04 -12.97 6.82
CA ALA A 294 -5.90 -12.22 8.06
C ALA A 294 -4.58 -12.58 8.73
N PHE A 295 -3.87 -11.57 9.21
CA PHE A 295 -2.55 -11.71 9.80
C PHE A 295 -2.47 -10.93 11.11
N ASP A 296 -1.82 -11.54 12.09
CA ASP A 296 -1.24 -10.80 13.21
C ASP A 296 0.20 -10.46 12.87
N VAL A 297 0.62 -9.24 13.19
CA VAL A 297 1.96 -8.75 12.91
C VAL A 297 2.68 -8.50 14.21
N LYS A 298 3.87 -9.09 14.37
CA LYS A 298 4.75 -8.88 15.51
C LYS A 298 6.16 -8.62 15.01
N GLN A 299 6.65 -7.40 15.25
CA GLN A 299 8.00 -6.97 14.87
C GLN A 299 8.33 -7.31 13.39
N GLY A 300 7.41 -6.96 12.49
CA GLY A 300 7.52 -7.19 11.05
C GLY A 300 7.28 -8.63 10.60
N LEU A 301 7.06 -9.59 11.50
CA LEU A 301 6.63 -10.94 11.14
C LEU A 301 5.11 -11.02 11.15
N MET A 302 4.52 -11.20 9.97
CA MET A 302 3.10 -11.45 9.78
C MET A 302 2.85 -12.95 9.84
N THR A 303 2.01 -13.39 10.78
CA THR A 303 1.59 -14.79 10.91
C THR A 303 0.13 -14.90 10.54
N SER A 304 -0.19 -15.82 9.62
CA SER A 304 -1.56 -16.02 9.17
C SER A 304 -2.46 -16.52 10.30
N ARG A 305 -3.56 -15.81 10.58
CA ARG A 305 -4.69 -16.32 11.36
C ARG A 305 -5.69 -17.07 10.48
N ALA A 306 -5.86 -16.61 9.24
CA ALA A 306 -6.71 -17.24 8.26
C ALA A 306 -6.18 -16.94 6.85
N ILE A 307 -6.18 -17.96 5.99
CA ILE A 307 -6.07 -17.83 4.53
C ILE A 307 -7.11 -18.77 3.95
N LEU A 308 -8.05 -18.22 3.19
CA LEU A 308 -9.14 -18.96 2.56
C LEU A 308 -9.39 -18.41 1.16
N LEU A 309 -9.53 -19.30 0.20
CA LEU A 309 -10.09 -19.03 -1.12
C LEU A 309 -11.20 -20.05 -1.38
N ASP A 310 -12.40 -19.60 -1.69
CA ASP A 310 -13.52 -20.47 -2.04
C ASP A 310 -13.98 -20.17 -3.47
N THR A 311 -13.93 -21.19 -4.34
CA THR A 311 -14.38 -21.10 -5.72
C THR A 311 -15.58 -22.00 -6.00
N SER A 312 -16.09 -22.03 -7.24
CA SER A 312 -17.09 -23.03 -7.65
C SER A 312 -16.58 -24.46 -7.51
N ASP A 313 -15.27 -24.68 -7.64
CA ASP A 313 -14.71 -26.02 -7.89
C ASP A 313 -13.82 -26.50 -6.73
N THR A 314 -13.16 -25.59 -6.01
CA THR A 314 -12.16 -25.92 -4.97
C THR A 314 -12.25 -24.95 -3.79
N VAL A 315 -12.09 -25.46 -2.57
CA VAL A 315 -11.77 -24.63 -1.41
C VAL A 315 -10.29 -24.77 -1.09
N ILE A 316 -9.61 -23.64 -0.91
CA ILE A 316 -8.19 -23.59 -0.58
C ILE A 316 -8.05 -22.96 0.79
N ASN A 317 -7.60 -23.75 1.76
CA ASN A 317 -7.18 -23.25 3.06
C ASN A 317 -5.68 -23.00 3.04
N GLY A 318 -5.17 -22.09 3.85
CA GLY A 318 -3.73 -21.84 3.91
C GLY A 318 -3.24 -21.39 5.27
N ASN A 319 -1.93 -21.52 5.44
CA ASN A 319 -1.21 -20.97 6.58
C ASN A 319 0.19 -20.54 6.16
N GLY A 320 0.87 -19.77 7.02
CA GLY A 320 2.26 -19.41 6.80
C GLY A 320 2.64 -18.07 7.41
N GLN A 321 3.80 -17.58 7.00
CA GLN A 321 4.39 -16.36 7.53
C GLN A 321 4.93 -15.47 6.40
N ILE A 322 4.92 -14.17 6.66
CA ILE A 322 5.49 -13.15 5.78
C ILE A 322 6.38 -12.27 6.64
N SER A 323 7.66 -12.15 6.31
CA SER A 323 8.59 -11.24 6.99
C SER A 323 8.70 -9.93 6.22
N LEU A 324 8.20 -8.84 6.78
CA LEU A 324 8.38 -7.48 6.27
C LEU A 324 9.81 -6.97 6.48
N ALA A 325 10.53 -7.49 7.49
CA ALA A 325 11.92 -7.12 7.75
C ALA A 325 12.86 -7.69 6.68
N ASN A 326 12.68 -8.97 6.36
CA ASN A 326 13.52 -9.70 5.42
C ASN A 326 12.95 -9.72 4.00
N GLU A 327 11.72 -9.24 3.81
CA GLU A 327 10.98 -9.26 2.55
C GLU A 327 10.88 -10.68 1.98
N THR A 328 10.53 -11.63 2.85
CA THR A 328 10.33 -13.03 2.51
C THR A 328 8.91 -13.46 2.81
N LEU A 329 8.45 -14.49 2.11
CA LEU A 329 7.19 -15.17 2.41
C LEU A 329 7.40 -16.68 2.37
N ASP A 330 6.59 -17.38 3.15
CA ASP A 330 6.47 -18.82 3.14
C ASP A 330 5.03 -19.20 3.53
N LEU A 331 4.22 -19.47 2.52
CA LEU A 331 2.81 -19.77 2.63
C LEU A 331 2.54 -21.16 2.04
N MET A 332 1.79 -21.97 2.77
CA MET A 332 1.32 -23.27 2.33
C MET A 332 -0.19 -23.20 2.11
N LEU A 333 -0.62 -23.57 0.90
CA LEU A 333 -2.02 -23.63 0.50
C LEU A 333 -2.43 -25.09 0.29
N TYR A 334 -3.60 -25.45 0.78
CA TYR A 334 -4.14 -26.81 0.80
C TYR A 334 -5.43 -26.82 -0.02
N PRO A 335 -5.35 -27.08 -1.34
CA PRO A 335 -6.52 -27.17 -2.18
C PRO A 335 -7.33 -28.44 -1.86
N GLN A 336 -8.65 -28.27 -1.73
CA GLN A 336 -9.63 -29.33 -1.48
C GLN A 336 -10.73 -29.23 -2.56
N PRO A 337 -10.61 -30.01 -3.65
CA PRO A 337 -11.62 -30.05 -4.70
C PRO A 337 -13.00 -30.45 -4.16
N LYS A 338 -14.06 -29.89 -4.72
CA LYS A 338 -15.45 -30.19 -4.35
C LYS A 338 -16.04 -31.35 -5.15
N ASP A 339 -15.48 -31.61 -6.33
CA ASP A 339 -15.87 -32.72 -7.20
C ASP A 339 -14.77 -33.78 -7.27
N GLY A 340 -15.18 -35.05 -7.32
CA GLY A 340 -14.25 -36.17 -7.52
C GLY A 340 -13.65 -36.14 -8.93
N SER A 341 -12.32 -36.22 -9.02
CA SER A 341 -11.61 -36.30 -10.30
C SER A 341 -10.44 -37.26 -10.20
N ILE A 342 -10.15 -37.95 -11.29
CA ILE A 342 -8.91 -38.69 -11.48
C ILE A 342 -7.88 -37.66 -11.98
N LEU A 343 -6.63 -37.69 -11.49
CA LEU A 343 -5.56 -36.73 -11.80
C LEU A 343 -5.69 -35.30 -11.22
N SER A 344 -6.47 -35.07 -10.16
CA SER A 344 -6.60 -33.71 -9.58
C SER A 344 -5.37 -33.28 -8.77
N LEU A 345 -5.03 -32.00 -8.84
CA LEU A 345 -3.90 -31.43 -8.12
C LEU A 345 -4.18 -31.20 -6.61
N ARG A 346 -4.14 -32.29 -5.82
CA ARG A 346 -4.24 -32.28 -4.34
C ARG A 346 -2.98 -31.81 -3.61
N SER A 347 -1.91 -31.55 -4.35
CA SER A 347 -0.62 -31.30 -3.74
C SER A 347 -0.67 -29.93 -3.06
N PRO A 348 -0.26 -29.81 -1.78
CA PRO A 348 -0.12 -28.50 -1.16
C PRO A 348 0.72 -27.59 -2.06
N LEU A 349 0.29 -26.34 -2.21
CA LEU A 349 0.99 -25.35 -3.02
C LEU A 349 1.78 -24.46 -2.07
N ARG A 350 3.10 -24.40 -2.27
CA ARG A 350 3.98 -23.55 -1.49
C ARG A 350 4.27 -22.28 -2.27
N ILE A 351 3.98 -21.14 -1.66
CA ILE A 351 4.43 -19.83 -2.13
C ILE A 351 5.57 -19.40 -1.22
N SER A 352 6.77 -19.22 -1.78
CA SER A 352 7.97 -18.94 -1.00
C SER A 352 8.91 -17.95 -1.69
N GLY A 353 10.01 -17.59 -1.04
CA GLY A 353 11.06 -16.75 -1.62
C GLY A 353 11.00 -15.31 -1.11
N THR A 354 11.58 -14.39 -1.88
CA THR A 354 11.61 -12.96 -1.54
C THR A 354 10.51 -12.19 -2.27
N PHE A 355 10.16 -11.00 -1.79
CA PHE A 355 9.16 -10.15 -2.45
C PHE A 355 9.55 -9.81 -3.90
N ALA A 356 10.84 -9.67 -4.17
CA ALA A 356 11.35 -9.38 -5.50
C ALA A 356 11.31 -10.59 -6.44
N LYS A 357 11.35 -11.81 -5.89
CA LYS A 357 11.37 -13.08 -6.64
C LYS A 357 10.58 -14.15 -5.89
N PRO A 358 9.24 -14.01 -5.82
CA PRO A 358 8.41 -15.05 -5.25
C PRO A 358 8.41 -16.27 -6.18
N SER A 359 8.33 -17.46 -5.60
CA SER A 359 8.08 -18.70 -6.32
C SER A 359 6.80 -19.34 -5.80
N ALA A 360 5.98 -19.86 -6.70
CA ALA A 360 4.79 -20.64 -6.37
C ALA A 360 4.87 -21.97 -7.11
N GLY A 361 4.55 -23.06 -6.42
CA GLY A 361 4.56 -24.39 -7.01
C GLY A 361 4.07 -25.44 -6.03
N PRO A 362 3.83 -26.67 -6.49
CA PRO A 362 3.47 -27.74 -5.58
C PRO A 362 4.64 -28.11 -4.69
N ASP A 363 4.33 -28.49 -3.45
CA ASP A 363 5.33 -28.85 -2.46
C ASP A 363 6.10 -30.10 -2.90
N LYS A 364 7.41 -29.93 -3.11
CA LYS A 364 8.27 -30.95 -3.69
C LYS A 364 8.38 -32.19 -2.80
N ALA A 365 8.32 -32.02 -1.48
CA ALA A 365 8.38 -33.14 -0.54
C ALA A 365 7.09 -33.96 -0.57
N ALA A 366 5.93 -33.30 -0.54
CA ALA A 366 4.63 -33.94 -0.67
C ALA A 366 4.47 -34.64 -2.03
N LEU A 367 4.93 -34.01 -3.12
CA LEU A 367 4.97 -34.60 -4.46
C LEU A 367 5.86 -35.85 -4.51
N ALA A 368 7.09 -35.77 -3.99
CA ALA A 368 8.03 -36.89 -3.99
C ALA A 368 7.49 -38.08 -3.19
N GLY A 369 6.90 -37.83 -2.03
CA GLY A 369 6.25 -38.87 -1.23
C GLY A 369 5.13 -39.60 -2.00
N ARG A 370 4.29 -38.86 -2.73
CA ARG A 370 3.24 -39.44 -3.57
C ARG A 370 3.79 -40.26 -4.74
N ALA A 371 4.83 -39.76 -5.41
CA ALA A 371 5.49 -40.51 -6.48
C ALA A 371 6.05 -41.85 -5.94
N GLY A 372 6.64 -41.84 -4.74
CA GLY A 372 7.10 -43.05 -4.07
C GLY A 372 5.97 -44.07 -3.84
N ILE A 373 4.83 -43.62 -3.31
CA ILE A 373 3.64 -44.48 -3.10
C ILE A 373 3.13 -45.04 -4.45
N ALA A 374 3.02 -44.20 -5.47
CA ALA A 374 2.55 -44.61 -6.79
C ALA A 374 3.47 -45.67 -7.42
N LEU A 375 4.79 -45.54 -7.27
CA LEU A 375 5.76 -46.53 -7.73
C LEU A 375 5.63 -47.87 -6.99
N LEU A 376 5.46 -47.82 -5.66
CA LEU A 376 5.27 -49.03 -4.84
C LEU A 376 3.96 -49.77 -5.21
N LEU A 377 2.86 -49.03 -5.37
CA LEU A 377 1.57 -49.59 -5.79
C LEU A 377 1.62 -50.10 -7.24
N GLY A 378 2.30 -49.35 -8.12
CA GLY A 378 2.50 -49.70 -9.52
C GLY A 378 3.29 -50.98 -9.72
N ALA A 379 4.26 -51.27 -8.84
CA ALA A 379 5.01 -52.52 -8.84
C ALA A 379 4.13 -53.74 -8.52
N ILE A 380 3.05 -53.56 -7.75
CA ILE A 380 2.05 -54.61 -7.50
C ILE A 380 1.12 -54.75 -8.71
N ASN A 381 0.59 -53.62 -9.20
CA ASN A 381 -0.25 -53.57 -10.39
C ASN A 381 -0.19 -52.15 -10.99
N PRO A 382 0.12 -51.99 -12.29
CA PRO A 382 0.19 -50.67 -12.94
C PRO A 382 -1.06 -49.81 -12.74
N LEU A 383 -2.25 -50.41 -12.63
CA LEU A 383 -3.50 -49.68 -12.36
C LEU A 383 -3.59 -49.17 -10.92
N LEU A 384 -2.91 -49.80 -9.96
CA LEU A 384 -2.87 -49.33 -8.57
C LEU A 384 -1.99 -48.08 -8.41
N ALA A 385 -1.06 -47.80 -9.34
CA ALA A 385 -0.34 -46.53 -9.35
C ALA A 385 -1.29 -45.32 -9.46
N LEU A 386 -2.41 -45.49 -10.16
CA LEU A 386 -3.44 -44.45 -10.31
C LEU A 386 -4.24 -44.22 -9.02
N ALA A 387 -4.28 -45.18 -8.10
CA ALA A 387 -4.98 -45.01 -6.82
C ALA A 387 -4.39 -43.86 -6.00
N ALA A 388 -3.08 -43.58 -6.15
CA ALA A 388 -2.42 -42.42 -5.54
C ALA A 388 -2.89 -41.06 -6.12
N THR A 389 -3.67 -41.07 -7.21
CA THR A 389 -4.17 -39.88 -7.93
C THR A 389 -5.70 -39.70 -7.85
N VAL A 390 -6.43 -40.64 -7.26
CA VAL A 390 -7.90 -40.59 -7.17
C VAL A 390 -8.35 -39.59 -6.11
N GLU A 391 -9.14 -38.58 -6.50
CA GLU A 391 -9.80 -37.63 -5.60
C GLU A 391 -11.29 -37.91 -5.38
N THR A 392 -11.71 -37.91 -4.12
CA THR A 392 -13.09 -38.13 -3.68
C THR A 392 -13.86 -36.82 -3.51
N GLY A 393 -13.18 -35.67 -3.55
CA GLY A 393 -13.79 -34.34 -3.48
C GLY A 393 -14.26 -33.96 -2.07
N PRO A 394 -13.37 -33.84 -1.07
CA PRO A 394 -13.76 -33.53 0.31
C PRO A 394 -14.17 -32.06 0.52
N GLY A 395 -13.93 -31.19 -0.47
CA GLY A 395 -14.21 -29.77 -0.39
C GLY A 395 -15.71 -29.49 -0.22
N LYS A 396 -16.04 -28.52 0.64
CA LYS A 396 -17.39 -28.00 0.82
C LYS A 396 -17.35 -26.49 0.77
N ASP A 397 -18.43 -25.86 0.30
CA ASP A 397 -18.58 -24.39 0.31
C ASP A 397 -18.18 -23.82 1.68
N ALA A 398 -17.37 -22.76 1.66
CA ALA A 398 -16.92 -22.12 2.88
C ALA A 398 -17.95 -21.11 3.38
N ASP A 399 -18.11 -21.03 4.69
CA ASP A 399 -18.83 -19.93 5.33
C ASP A 399 -17.95 -18.68 5.33
N CYS A 400 -17.99 -17.97 4.20
CA CYS A 400 -17.23 -16.75 3.99
C CYS A 400 -17.58 -15.71 5.06
N GLU A 401 -18.85 -15.56 5.45
CA GLU A 401 -19.29 -14.56 6.42
C GLU A 401 -18.59 -14.76 7.77
N ARG A 402 -18.50 -16.01 8.24
CA ARG A 402 -17.77 -16.35 9.47
C ARG A 402 -16.29 -16.04 9.38
N VAL A 403 -15.64 -16.34 8.25
CA VAL A 403 -14.20 -16.05 8.06
C VAL A 403 -13.96 -14.55 7.94
N LEU A 404 -14.86 -13.81 7.30
CA LEU A 404 -14.82 -12.34 7.22
C LEU A 404 -14.95 -11.70 8.61
N ALA A 405 -15.81 -12.26 9.47
CA ALA A 405 -15.99 -11.81 10.85
C ALA A 405 -14.75 -12.07 11.72
N GLN A 406 -14.12 -13.25 11.59
CA GLN A 406 -12.88 -13.59 12.32
C GLN A 406 -11.67 -12.79 11.82
N ALA A 407 -11.63 -12.46 10.53
CA ALA A 407 -10.57 -11.65 9.94
C ALA A 407 -10.60 -10.19 10.42
N SER A 408 -11.74 -9.71 10.94
CA SER A 408 -11.94 -8.34 11.41
C SER A 408 -11.95 -8.21 12.94
N PRO A 409 -10.90 -8.61 13.71
CA PRO A 409 -10.93 -8.34 15.13
C PRO A 409 -10.74 -6.83 15.34
N VAL A 410 -11.64 -6.28 16.14
CA VAL A 410 -11.56 -5.02 16.90
C VAL A 410 -12.43 -3.85 16.44
N LYS A 411 -13.23 -3.48 17.44
CA LYS A 411 -14.12 -2.36 17.75
C LYS A 411 -13.81 -1.03 17.02
N PRO A 412 -14.85 -0.25 16.62
CA PRO A 412 -14.68 1.11 16.10
C PRO A 412 -13.83 1.98 17.04
N PRO A 413 -13.07 2.96 16.52
CA PRO A 413 -12.36 3.91 17.36
C PRO A 413 -13.36 4.61 18.27
N GLU A 414 -13.14 4.50 19.57
CA GLU A 414 -13.91 5.24 20.56
C GLU A 414 -13.68 6.72 20.28
N LYS A 415 -14.77 7.45 19.99
CA LYS A 415 -14.73 8.91 19.82
C LYS A 415 -14.01 9.49 21.06
N PRO A 416 -13.07 10.43 20.90
CA PRO A 416 -12.52 11.13 22.04
C PRO A 416 -13.68 11.67 22.88
N GLY A 417 -13.79 11.19 24.12
CA GLY A 417 -14.88 11.54 25.02
C GLY A 417 -14.97 13.06 25.11
N ALA A 418 -16.14 13.60 24.79
CA ALA A 418 -16.46 14.98 25.11
C ALA A 418 -16.17 15.17 26.60
N ALA A 419 -15.29 16.11 26.92
CA ALA A 419 -15.02 16.49 28.29
C ALA A 419 -16.36 16.85 28.96
N THR A 420 -16.83 15.98 29.85
CA THR A 420 -17.93 16.29 30.75
C THR A 420 -17.47 17.40 31.67
N THR A 421 -17.89 18.62 31.37
CA THR A 421 -17.88 19.72 32.32
C THR A 421 -18.81 19.37 33.48
N SER A 422 -18.22 19.08 34.64
CA SER A 422 -18.95 18.95 35.89
C SER A 422 -19.51 20.32 36.29
N PRO A 423 -20.81 20.46 36.60
CA PRO A 423 -21.32 21.69 37.17
C PRO A 423 -20.88 21.77 38.64
N ALA A 424 -20.20 22.86 38.99
CA ALA A 424 -19.97 23.22 40.38
C ALA A 424 -21.33 23.39 41.08
N LYS A 425 -21.44 22.83 42.29
CA LYS A 425 -22.56 23.03 43.20
C LYS A 425 -22.04 23.68 44.48
#